data_AF-Q3A5T1-F1
#
_entry.id   AF-Q3A5T1-F1
#
_cell.length_a   1.000
_cell.length_b   1.000
_cell.length_c   1.000
_cell.angle_alpha   90.00
_cell.angle_beta   90.00
_cell.angle_gamma   90.00
#
_symmetry.space_group_name_H-M   'P 1'
#
loop_
_entity.id
_entity.type
_entity.pdbx_description
1 polymer ?
#
loop_
_entity_poly.entity_id
_entity_poly.type
_entity_poly.pdbx_seq_one_letter_code
_entity_poly.pdbx_strand_id
1 'polypeptide(L)'
;MNEQNDSGEKKKTTTEKIWDSTRKTLHIASFQASKYKRIVQKKVDLATIHRKITSAHSDLGKEIDELRENGVVAVMESEAVTKLLAKLDDLKNRAAQLEADIEAIKQEDAPEEEEKPDEG
;
A
#
# COMPACT_ATOMS: atom_id res chain seq x y z
N MET A 1 -62.38 12.05 16.39
CA MET A 1 -62.47 11.06 15.28
C MET A 1 -61.45 11.46 14.23
N ASN A 2 -60.46 10.58 14.05
CA ASN A 2 -59.51 10.36 12.94
C ASN A 2 -58.81 11.57 12.29
N GLU A 3 -57.48 11.71 12.48
CA GLU A 3 -56.41 11.02 11.71
C GLU A 3 -56.32 11.50 10.26
N GLN A 4 -55.26 12.24 9.91
CA GLN A 4 -54.13 11.68 9.17
C GLN A 4 -53.05 12.75 8.97
N ASN A 5 -51.88 12.48 9.58
CA ASN A 5 -50.59 12.93 9.09
C ASN A 5 -50.45 12.44 7.65
N ASP A 6 -50.46 13.34 6.68
CA ASP A 6 -49.93 13.05 5.35
C ASP A 6 -48.52 13.63 5.28
N SER A 7 -47.60 12.89 5.89
CA SER A 7 -46.17 13.03 5.69
C SER A 7 -45.86 12.75 4.22
N GLY A 8 -45.61 13.81 3.45
CA GLY A 8 -45.23 13.77 2.04
C GLY A 8 -43.84 13.20 1.78
N GLU A 9 -43.55 12.00 2.30
CA GLU A 9 -42.42 11.18 1.88
C GLU A 9 -42.65 10.76 0.41
N LYS A 10 -41.99 11.44 -0.52
CA LYS A 10 -41.89 10.96 -1.91
C LYS A 10 -41.13 9.63 -1.90
N LYS A 11 -41.85 8.51 -1.82
CA LYS A 11 -41.30 7.15 -1.96
C LYS A 11 -40.54 7.04 -3.28
N LYS A 12 -39.20 7.03 -3.21
CA LYS A 12 -38.31 6.72 -4.35
C LYS A 12 -38.84 5.47 -5.08
N THR A 13 -38.95 5.56 -6.39
CA THR A 13 -39.46 4.48 -7.24
C THR A 13 -38.50 3.28 -7.21
N THR A 14 -39.02 2.07 -7.41
CA THR A 14 -38.21 0.83 -7.44
C THR A 14 -37.04 0.92 -8.43
N THR A 15 -37.22 1.64 -9.54
CA THR A 15 -36.19 1.86 -10.56
C THR A 15 -35.06 2.77 -10.08
N GLU A 16 -35.36 3.85 -9.34
CA GLU A 16 -34.34 4.72 -8.73
C GLU A 16 -33.52 3.96 -7.69
N LYS A 17 -34.16 3.10 -6.89
CA LYS A 17 -33.46 2.25 -5.90
C LYS A 17 -32.51 1.25 -6.58
N ILE A 18 -32.92 0.67 -7.70
CA ILE A 18 -32.08 -0.26 -8.48
C ILE A 18 -30.90 0.49 -9.11
N TRP A 19 -31.13 1.69 -9.64
CA TRP A 19 -30.08 2.53 -10.21
C TRP A 19 -29.05 2.97 -9.16
N ASP A 20 -29.51 3.47 -8.02
CA ASP A 20 -28.65 3.88 -6.89
C ASP A 20 -27.81 2.69 -6.38
N SER A 21 -28.43 1.51 -6.23
CA SER A 21 -27.72 0.29 -5.81
C SER A 21 -26.66 -0.16 -6.83
N THR A 22 -26.98 -0.11 -8.12
CA THR A 22 -26.05 -0.48 -9.20
C THR A 22 -24.87 0.50 -9.25
N ARG A 23 -25.14 1.81 -9.14
CA ARG A 23 -24.11 2.85 -9.08
C ARG A 23 -23.18 2.65 -7.89
N LYS A 24 -23.72 2.42 -6.69
CA LYS A 24 -22.94 2.13 -5.48
C LYS A 24 -22.06 0.91 -5.64
N THR A 25 -22.61 -0.17 -6.21
CA THR A 25 -21.87 -1.41 -6.46
C THR A 25 -20.72 -1.18 -7.43
N LEU A 26 -20.92 -0.40 -8.50
CA LEU A 26 -19.87 -0.05 -9.46
C LEU A 26 -18.79 0.83 -8.82
N HIS A 27 -19.15 1.79 -7.98
CA HIS A 27 -18.21 2.61 -7.23
C HIS A 27 -17.35 1.75 -6.28
N ILE A 28 -17.96 0.85 -5.52
CA ILE A 28 -17.23 -0.07 -4.63
C ILE A 28 -16.31 -0.99 -5.44
N ALA A 29 -16.81 -1.58 -6.53
CA ALA A 29 -16.00 -2.47 -7.38
C ALA A 29 -14.80 -1.74 -8.00
N SER A 30 -14.99 -0.52 -8.49
CA SER A 30 -13.90 0.30 -9.06
C SER A 30 -12.88 0.69 -7.99
N PHE A 31 -13.33 1.04 -6.78
CA PHE A 31 -12.46 1.31 -5.64
C PHE A 31 -11.61 0.10 -5.26
N GLN A 32 -12.23 -1.08 -5.10
CA GLN A 32 -11.53 -2.32 -4.77
C GLN A 32 -10.51 -2.72 -5.85
N ALA A 33 -10.85 -2.55 -7.13
CA ALA A 33 -9.91 -2.78 -8.23
C ALA A 33 -8.70 -1.83 -8.18
N SER A 34 -8.93 -0.54 -7.91
CA SER A 34 -7.86 0.46 -7.74
C SER A 34 -6.97 0.15 -6.55
N LYS A 35 -7.57 -0.22 -5.40
CA LYS A 35 -6.87 -0.66 -4.19
C LYS A 35 -5.99 -1.88 -4.46
N TYR A 36 -6.54 -2.90 -5.11
CA TYR A 36 -5.79 -4.10 -5.50
C TYR A 36 -4.60 -3.77 -6.41
N LYS A 37 -4.81 -2.93 -7.43
CA LYS A 37 -3.75 -2.48 -8.34
C LYS A 37 -2.59 -1.82 -7.58
N ARG A 38 -2.90 -0.91 -6.64
CA ARG A 38 -1.90 -0.22 -5.81
C ARG A 38 -1.11 -1.20 -4.93
N ILE A 39 -1.80 -2.16 -4.30
CA ILE A 39 -1.15 -3.22 -3.50
C ILE A 39 -0.20 -4.04 -4.37
N VAL A 40 -0.65 -4.49 -5.55
CA VAL A 40 0.18 -5.30 -6.44
C VAL A 40 1.42 -4.53 -6.88
N GLN A 41 1.28 -3.27 -7.27
CA GLN A 41 2.43 -2.45 -7.65
C GLN A 41 3.46 -2.37 -6.52
N LYS A 42 3.02 -2.06 -5.30
CA LYS A 42 3.92 -2.02 -4.13
C LYS A 42 4.55 -3.36 -3.81
N LYS A 43 3.84 -4.48 -4.01
CA LYS A 43 4.42 -5.83 -3.86
C LYS A 43 5.50 -6.12 -4.89
N VAL A 44 5.34 -5.66 -6.13
CA VAL A 44 6.39 -5.77 -7.16
C VAL A 44 7.62 -4.95 -6.76
N ASP A 45 7.40 -3.73 -6.27
CA ASP A 45 8.48 -2.88 -5.78
C ASP A 45 9.20 -3.52 -4.59
N LEU A 46 8.46 -4.08 -3.62
CA LEU A 46 9.00 -4.80 -2.47
C LEU A 46 9.84 -6.02 -2.89
N ALA A 47 9.34 -6.83 -3.82
CA ALA A 47 10.08 -7.96 -4.38
C ALA A 47 11.39 -7.51 -5.06
N THR A 48 11.36 -6.35 -5.73
CA THR A 48 12.55 -5.75 -6.34
C THR A 48 13.55 -5.28 -5.28
N ILE A 49 13.09 -4.68 -4.18
CA ILE A 49 13.95 -4.30 -3.05
C ILE A 49 14.59 -5.54 -2.41
N HIS A 50 13.83 -6.61 -2.16
CA HIS A 50 14.40 -7.84 -1.61
C HIS A 50 15.50 -8.42 -2.50
N ARG A 51 15.33 -8.44 -3.83
CA ARG A 51 16.40 -8.85 -4.76
C ARG A 51 17.64 -7.96 -4.63
N LYS A 52 17.47 -6.64 -4.47
CA LYS A 52 18.59 -5.71 -4.25
C LYS A 52 19.29 -5.96 -2.92
N ILE A 53 18.55 -6.29 -1.85
CA ILE A 53 19.11 -6.67 -0.55
C ILE A 53 19.97 -7.93 -0.69
N THR A 54 19.47 -8.98 -1.36
CA THR A 54 20.23 -10.20 -1.61
C THR A 54 21.51 -9.93 -2.40
N SER A 55 21.43 -9.12 -3.45
CA SER A 55 22.62 -8.71 -4.23
C SER A 55 23.62 -7.95 -3.36
N ALA A 56 23.16 -6.96 -2.58
CA ALA A 56 24.04 -6.17 -1.73
C ALA A 56 24.72 -7.00 -0.63
N HIS A 57 24.05 -8.05 -0.11
CA HIS A 57 24.69 -9.02 0.78
C HIS A 57 25.77 -9.83 0.08
N SER A 58 25.53 -10.27 -1.15
CA SER A 58 26.56 -10.96 -1.94
C SER A 58 27.75 -10.06 -2.24
N ASP A 59 27.52 -8.80 -2.59
CA ASP A 59 28.56 -7.81 -2.87
C ASP A 59 29.38 -7.52 -1.61
N LEU A 60 28.73 -7.38 -0.45
CA LEU A 60 29.39 -7.20 0.84
C LEU A 60 30.26 -8.39 1.22
N GLY A 61 29.78 -9.61 0.99
CA GLY A 61 30.56 -10.83 1.24
C GLY A 61 31.84 -10.84 0.41
N LYS A 62 31.72 -10.60 -0.90
CA LYS A 62 32.88 -10.53 -1.82
C LYS A 62 33.89 -9.47 -1.40
N GLU A 63 33.43 -8.26 -1.08
CA GLU A 63 34.30 -7.17 -0.64
C GLU A 63 35.07 -7.54 0.64
N ILE A 64 34.39 -8.17 1.61
CA ILE A 64 35.02 -8.65 2.85
C ILE A 64 36.05 -9.75 2.56
N ASP A 65 35.72 -10.70 1.69
CA ASP A 65 36.61 -11.79 1.32
C ASP A 65 37.85 -11.26 0.60
N GLU A 66 37.70 -10.36 -0.38
CA GLU A 66 38.81 -9.70 -1.08
C GLU A 66 39.71 -8.91 -0.11
N LEU A 67 39.14 -8.16 0.83
CA LEU A 67 39.92 -7.44 1.83
C LEU A 67 40.72 -8.40 2.73
N ARG A 68 40.12 -9.54 3.11
CA ARG A 68 40.81 -10.57 3.91
C ARG A 68 41.92 -11.26 3.13
N GLU A 69 41.69 -11.60 1.86
CA GLU A 69 42.70 -12.20 0.99
C GLU A 69 43.90 -11.26 0.78
N ASN A 70 43.66 -9.95 0.75
CA ASN A 70 44.69 -8.92 0.69
C ASN A 70 45.35 -8.63 2.06
N GLY A 71 45.02 -9.38 3.11
CA GLY A 71 45.63 -9.26 4.44
C GLY A 71 45.13 -8.06 5.27
N VAL A 72 44.04 -7.41 4.88
CA VAL A 72 43.45 -6.31 5.64
C VAL A 72 42.76 -6.87 6.90
N VAL A 73 43.24 -6.46 8.07
CA VAL A 73 42.70 -6.93 9.36
C VAL A 73 41.47 -6.12 9.79
N ALA A 74 41.49 -4.80 9.61
CA ALA A 74 40.41 -3.89 9.98
C ALA A 74 39.36 -3.73 8.87
N VAL A 75 38.81 -4.84 8.39
CA VAL A 75 37.86 -4.87 7.24
C VAL A 75 36.64 -3.97 7.45
N MET A 76 36.15 -3.86 8.68
CA MET A 76 34.97 -3.05 9.02
C MET A 76 35.22 -1.54 8.97
N GLU A 77 36.49 -1.11 8.97
CA GLU A 77 36.86 0.30 8.81
C GLU A 77 36.99 0.69 7.33
N SER A 78 36.88 -0.28 6.42
CA SER A 78 36.88 0.00 4.97
C SER A 78 35.70 0.86 4.58
N GLU A 79 35.98 1.93 3.84
CA GLU A 79 34.96 2.81 3.26
C GLU A 79 34.00 2.04 2.34
N ALA A 80 34.48 1.04 1.61
CA ALA A 80 33.66 0.22 0.72
C ALA A 80 32.65 -0.62 1.53
N VAL A 81 33.12 -1.27 2.60
CA VAL A 81 32.29 -2.08 3.50
C VAL A 81 31.24 -1.23 4.20
N THR A 82 31.64 -0.07 4.74
CA THR A 82 30.71 0.85 5.42
C THR A 82 29.64 1.42 4.48
N LYS A 83 29.99 1.75 3.23
CA LYS A 83 29.01 2.16 2.19
C LYS A 83 28.04 1.04 1.85
N LEU A 84 28.49 -0.21 1.73
CA LEU A 84 27.63 -1.36 1.46
C LEU A 84 26.66 -1.63 2.62
N LEU A 85 27.13 -1.51 3.86
CA LEU A 85 26.27 -1.61 5.05
C LEU A 85 25.22 -0.50 5.09
N ALA A 86 25.60 0.75 4.86
CA ALA A 86 24.65 1.87 4.81
C ALA A 86 23.60 1.67 3.69
N LYS A 87 24.00 1.15 2.53
CA LYS A 87 23.08 0.78 1.45
C LYS A 87 22.12 -0.34 1.87
N LEU A 88 22.59 -1.36 2.57
CA LEU A 88 21.74 -2.42 3.10
C LEU A 88 20.71 -1.88 4.08
N ASP A 89 21.09 -0.97 4.95
CA ASP A 89 20.17 -0.37 5.92
C ASP A 89 19.10 0.51 5.25
N ASP A 90 19.48 1.34 4.27
CA ASP A 90 18.52 2.07 3.44
C ASP A 90 17.54 1.14 2.71
N LEU A 91 18.03 0.05 2.12
CA LEU A 91 17.17 -0.92 1.44
C LEU A 91 16.20 -1.62 2.41
N LYS A 92 16.65 -1.97 3.62
CA LYS A 92 15.79 -2.56 4.67
C LYS A 92 14.72 -1.57 5.13
N ASN A 93 15.08 -0.31 5.34
CA ASN A 93 14.14 0.73 5.71
C ASN A 93 13.08 0.95 4.63
N ARG A 94 13.49 0.96 3.35
CA ARG A 94 12.55 1.05 2.22
C ARG A 94 11.62 -0.17 2.12
N ALA A 95 12.13 -1.37 2.40
CA ALA A 95 11.30 -2.57 2.44
C ALA A 95 10.23 -2.46 3.54
N ALA A 96 10.63 -2.08 4.76
CA ALA A 96 9.71 -1.87 5.87
C ALA A 96 8.65 -0.79 5.57
N GLN A 97 9.05 0.31 4.91
CA GLN A 97 8.10 1.34 4.48
C GLN A 97 7.09 0.81 3.45
N LEU A 98 7.54 0.02 2.47
CA LEU A 98 6.63 -0.58 1.48
C LEU A 98 5.66 -1.57 2.13
N GLU A 99 6.09 -2.34 3.12
CA GLU A 99 5.22 -3.23 3.90
C GLU A 99 4.16 -2.43 4.67
N ALA A 100 4.58 -1.36 5.36
CA ALA A 100 3.67 -0.47 6.07
C ALA A 100 2.65 0.18 5.13
N ASP A 101 3.10 0.66 3.96
CA ASP A 101 2.21 1.25 2.95
C ASP A 101 1.21 0.22 2.38
N ILE A 102 1.64 -1.02 2.17
CA ILE A 102 0.74 -2.10 1.73
C ILE A 102 -0.33 -2.34 2.79
N GLU A 103 0.05 -2.37 4.06
CA GLU A 103 -0.89 -2.56 5.18
C GLU A 103 -1.86 -1.37 5.31
N ALA A 104 -1.37 -0.15 5.17
CA ALA A 104 -2.21 1.04 5.14
C ALA A 104 -3.24 0.99 4.00
N ILE A 105 -2.84 0.61 2.78
CA ILE A 105 -3.77 0.48 1.65
C ILE A 105 -4.82 -0.62 1.92
N LYS A 106 -4.44 -1.75 2.55
CA LYS A 106 -5.41 -2.79 2.93
C LYS A 106 -6.46 -2.30 3.91
N GLN A 107 -6.13 -1.32 4.76
CA GLN A 107 -7.04 -0.72 5.73
C GLN A 107 -7.86 0.45 5.15
N GLU A 108 -7.58 0.90 3.92
CA GLU A 108 -8.41 1.92 3.27
C GLU A 108 -9.82 1.40 2.99
N ASP A 109 -10.82 2.05 3.56
CA ASP A 109 -12.23 1.80 3.27
C ASP A 109 -12.68 2.50 2.00
N ALA A 110 -13.73 1.96 1.37
CA ALA A 110 -14.35 2.64 0.24
C ALA A 110 -14.91 3.98 0.73
N PRO A 111 -14.73 5.09 -0.04
CA PRO A 111 -15.28 6.37 0.36
C PRO A 111 -16.79 6.23 0.60
N GLU A 112 -17.24 6.64 1.78
CA GLU A 112 -18.66 6.85 2.02
C GLU A 112 -19.11 7.93 1.04
N GLU A 113 -19.99 7.59 0.09
CA GLU A 113 -20.70 8.61 -0.66
C GLU A 113 -21.45 9.43 0.39
N GLU A 114 -21.10 10.72 0.53
CA GLU A 114 -21.86 11.67 1.35
C GLU A 114 -23.34 11.44 1.05
N GLU A 115 -24.08 10.89 2.02
CA GLU A 115 -25.52 11.04 2.06
C GLU A 115 -25.71 12.55 2.10
N LYS A 116 -26.02 13.15 0.95
CA LYS A 116 -26.44 14.55 0.90
C LYS A 116 -27.46 14.71 2.02
N PRO A 117 -27.22 15.62 3.00
CA PRO A 117 -28.19 15.84 4.04
C PRO A 117 -29.49 16.20 3.34
N ASP A 118 -30.53 15.46 3.70
CA ASP A 118 -31.91 15.73 3.32
C ASP A 118 -32.25 17.12 3.88
N GLU A 119 -31.99 18.17 3.11
CA GLU A 119 -32.39 19.53 3.45
C GLU A 119 -33.90 19.63 3.26
N GLY A 120 -34.61 19.36 4.35
CA GLY A 120 -35.79 20.10 4.86
C GLY A 120 -37.05 20.13 4.01
#